data_AF-A0AAD1XK85-F1
#
_entry.id   AF-A0AAD1XK85-F1
#
_cell.length_a   1.000
_cell.length_b   1.000
_cell.length_c   1.000
_cell.angle_alpha   90.00
_cell.angle_beta   90.00
_cell.angle_gamma   90.00
#
_symmetry.space_group_name_H-M   'P 1'
#
loop_
_entity.id
_entity.type
_entity.pdbx_description
1 polymer ?
#
loop_
_entity_poly.entity_id
_entity_poly.type
_entity_poly.pdbx_seq_one_letter_code
_entity_poly.pdbx_strand_id
1 'polypeptide(L)'
;MADSDGESLYEGKEYIPMDEKLDKWADVEPIEQYTQENDPGVCKIDYTPGFEEAMRYFRALLNSNEISRRMLELTQVVIKVNYGCYTAWYIRRKCLDEIGTEEDWQNEIKYLNKIGIALEKNYQIWHHRRCIVQKLNDPSNEKQFMEGILKSDDKNYHAWSYRIWFIKYFNLFDGEMEFIEKMIQDNPVNNSAWSYRYFLVNHTKEFGKETVEQEIQYAFQQIKDYKLDNEAPWVYIRGFLAKTDEEAKRSQRPNSSAKRIIITDFPFVKETCLQMLKDYEEGAHGYRFINILLLDYLIGEGLKEEANEVIDKLATVYDPIRENYWKYRKIS
;
A
#
# COMPACT_ATOMS: atom_id res chain seq x y z
N MET A 1 21.11 -9.50 9.04
CA MET A 1 21.97 -8.46 9.63
C MET A 1 22.13 -7.42 8.54
N ALA A 2 21.18 -6.49 8.49
CA ALA A 2 21.30 -5.29 7.69
C ALA A 2 21.95 -4.27 8.61
N ASP A 3 23.08 -3.71 8.19
CA ASP A 3 23.77 -2.67 8.94
C ASP A 3 22.78 -1.56 9.27
N SER A 4 22.51 -1.41 10.56
CA SER A 4 21.70 -0.34 11.15
C SER A 4 22.51 0.93 11.27
N ASP A 5 23.37 1.20 10.29
CA ASP A 5 24.03 2.48 10.14
C ASP A 5 23.01 3.39 9.45
N GLY A 6 22.08 3.87 10.27
CA GLY A 6 21.44 5.17 10.05
C GLY A 6 22.50 6.26 10.15
N GLU A 7 23.53 6.20 9.30
CA GLU A 7 24.36 7.34 8.97
C GLU A 7 23.35 8.41 8.52
N SER A 8 23.14 9.37 9.42
CA SER A 8 22.60 10.67 9.05
C SER A 8 23.24 11.04 7.73
N LEU A 9 22.44 11.21 6.68
CA LEU A 9 22.88 11.63 5.34
C LEU A 9 23.71 12.94 5.34
N TYR A 10 24.06 13.49 6.52
CA TYR A 10 24.62 14.80 6.75
C TYR A 10 25.56 14.89 7.97
N GLU A 11 26.20 13.80 8.42
CA GLU A 11 27.45 13.99 9.18
C GLU A 11 28.48 14.67 8.26
N GLY A 12 28.86 15.92 8.59
CA GLY A 12 30.02 16.58 7.96
C GLY A 12 29.76 17.83 7.10
N LYS A 13 28.56 18.43 7.09
CA LYS A 13 28.39 19.81 6.58
C LYS A 13 28.00 20.75 7.71
N GLU A 14 28.86 21.71 7.99
CA GLU A 14 28.64 22.78 8.97
C GLU A 14 27.31 23.48 8.69
N TYR A 15 26.44 23.53 9.70
CA TYR A 15 25.18 24.26 9.63
C TYR A 15 25.50 25.76 9.57
N ILE A 16 25.20 26.40 8.44
CA ILE A 16 25.29 27.87 8.31
C ILE A 16 23.89 28.44 8.57
N PRO A 17 23.68 29.21 9.65
CA PRO A 17 22.42 29.88 9.95
C PRO A 17 21.88 30.67 8.75
N MET A 18 20.55 30.71 8.61
CA MET A 18 19.89 31.55 7.60
C MET A 18 20.14 33.03 7.88
N ASP A 19 20.25 33.41 9.15
CA ASP A 19 20.62 34.75 9.61
C ASP A 19 22.01 35.18 9.12
N GLU A 20 22.92 34.24 8.86
CA GLU A 20 24.25 34.54 8.30
C GLU A 20 24.25 34.70 6.78
N LYS A 21 23.15 34.36 6.09
CA LYS A 21 22.91 34.63 4.65
C LYS A 21 22.29 36.01 4.42
N LEU A 22 22.86 37.00 5.10
CA LEU A 22 22.36 38.34 5.44
C LEU A 22 21.67 39.17 4.35
N ASP A 23 21.80 38.87 3.06
CA ASP A 23 21.21 39.71 2.00
C ASP A 23 19.80 39.26 1.56
N LYS A 24 19.49 37.95 1.64
CA LYS A 24 18.23 37.39 1.11
C LYS A 24 17.06 37.41 2.10
N TRP A 25 17.37 37.54 3.38
CA TRP A 25 16.43 37.39 4.50
C TRP A 25 16.31 38.65 5.37
N ALA A 26 17.07 39.70 5.08
CA ALA A 26 17.12 40.93 5.87
C ALA A 26 15.76 41.64 6.01
N ASP A 27 14.87 41.46 5.05
CA ASP A 27 13.53 42.04 5.02
C ASP A 27 12.47 41.20 5.76
N VAL A 28 12.83 40.02 6.26
CA VAL A 28 11.89 39.07 6.88
C VAL A 28 12.08 39.05 8.39
N GLU A 29 11.07 39.52 9.12
CA GLU A 29 11.01 39.36 10.58
C GLU A 29 10.55 37.92 10.93
N PRO A 30 11.38 37.08 11.56
CA PRO A 30 11.02 35.69 11.85
C PRO A 30 9.95 35.60 12.96
N ILE A 31 8.94 34.76 12.79
CA ILE A 31 7.87 34.60 13.79
C ILE A 31 8.22 33.46 14.73
N GLU A 32 7.97 33.55 16.04
CA GLU A 32 8.20 32.45 17.02
C GLU A 32 7.00 31.51 17.18
N GLN A 33 7.24 30.20 17.40
CA GLN A 33 6.15 29.21 17.48
C GLN A 33 5.43 29.37 18.81
N TYR A 34 6.23 29.50 19.87
CA TYR A 34 5.79 29.72 21.22
C TYR A 34 6.38 31.03 21.74
N THR A 35 5.52 31.90 22.23
CA THR A 35 5.80 33.10 23.01
C THR A 35 5.37 32.84 24.45
N GLN A 36 5.59 33.80 25.34
CA GLN A 36 5.07 33.71 26.71
C GLN A 36 3.53 33.61 26.75
N GLU A 37 2.83 34.08 25.71
CA GLU A 37 1.37 34.14 25.67
C GLU A 37 0.71 32.87 25.10
N ASN A 38 1.44 32.06 24.33
CA ASN A 38 0.89 30.88 23.65
C ASN A 38 1.72 29.60 23.86
N ASP A 39 2.47 29.53 24.98
CA ASP A 39 3.17 28.30 25.38
C ASP A 39 2.15 27.18 25.67
N PRO A 40 2.29 26.00 25.05
CA PRO A 40 1.33 24.91 25.18
C PRO A 40 1.35 24.26 26.58
N GLY A 41 2.40 24.46 27.38
CA GLY A 41 2.59 23.89 28.72
C GLY A 41 2.79 22.37 28.76
N VAL A 42 2.25 21.62 27.79
CA VAL A 42 2.34 20.16 27.65
C VAL A 42 2.80 19.78 26.24
N CYS A 43 3.53 18.66 26.12
CA CYS A 43 4.06 18.15 24.85
C CYS A 43 4.90 19.17 24.07
N LYS A 44 5.54 20.13 24.77
CA LYS A 44 6.51 21.05 24.17
C LYS A 44 7.71 20.24 23.71
N ILE A 45 8.10 20.44 22.47
CA ILE A 45 9.26 19.77 21.88
C ILE A 45 10.46 20.69 22.07
N ASP A 46 11.56 20.13 22.55
CA ASP A 46 12.86 20.79 22.64
C ASP A 46 13.54 20.67 21.27
N TYR A 47 13.39 21.70 20.44
CA TYR A 47 13.83 21.68 19.05
C TYR A 47 15.32 22.00 18.92
N THR A 48 15.96 21.49 17.87
CA THR A 48 17.32 21.92 17.54
C THR A 48 17.32 23.35 17.00
N PRO A 49 18.40 24.13 17.17
CA PRO A 49 18.46 25.51 16.67
C PRO A 49 18.12 25.63 15.18
N GLY A 50 18.59 24.68 14.36
CA GLY A 50 18.32 24.70 12.92
C GLY A 50 16.88 24.36 12.54
N PHE A 51 16.17 23.57 13.36
CA PHE A 51 14.74 23.37 13.19
C PHE A 51 13.98 24.66 13.52
N GLU A 52 14.32 25.29 14.66
CA GLU A 52 13.66 26.51 15.13
C GLU A 52 13.80 27.64 14.10
N GLU A 53 15.03 27.89 13.64
CA GLU A 53 15.31 28.93 12.65
C GLU A 53 14.51 28.72 11.36
N ALA A 54 14.58 27.52 10.76
CA ALA A 54 13.85 27.21 9.53
C ALA A 54 12.34 27.40 9.70
N MET A 55 11.77 26.96 10.82
CA MET A 55 10.34 27.08 11.09
C MET A 55 9.89 28.51 11.39
N ARG A 56 10.73 29.35 11.99
CA ARG A 56 10.43 30.77 12.24
C ARG A 56 10.32 31.57 10.95
N TYR A 57 11.28 31.41 10.06
CA TYR A 57 11.24 32.02 8.73
C TYR A 57 10.07 31.46 7.90
N PHE A 58 9.80 30.16 7.99
CA PHE A 58 8.68 29.55 7.26
C PHE A 58 7.34 30.11 7.72
N ARG A 59 7.15 30.31 9.03
CA ARG A 59 5.95 30.94 9.58
C ARG A 59 5.83 32.42 9.18
N ALA A 60 6.93 33.15 9.10
CA ALA A 60 6.94 34.54 8.61
C ALA A 60 6.46 34.63 7.15
N LEU A 61 7.04 33.84 6.25
CA LEU A 61 6.65 33.83 4.83
C LEU A 61 5.23 33.29 4.61
N LEU A 62 4.79 32.33 5.42
CA LEU A 62 3.40 31.87 5.43
C LEU A 62 2.44 33.01 5.80
N ASN A 63 2.76 33.78 6.84
CA ASN A 63 1.92 34.87 7.32
C ASN A 63 1.79 36.01 6.29
N SER A 64 2.83 36.26 5.49
CA SER A 64 2.78 37.23 4.39
C SER A 64 2.14 36.68 3.10
N ASN A 65 1.76 35.39 3.08
CA ASN A 65 1.32 34.67 1.88
C ASN A 65 2.32 34.73 0.72
N GLU A 66 3.62 34.78 1.01
CA GLU A 66 4.64 34.94 -0.02
C GLU A 66 4.78 33.69 -0.89
N ILE A 67 4.74 33.89 -2.22
CA ILE A 67 5.06 32.88 -3.23
C ILE A 67 6.26 33.38 -4.03
N SER A 68 7.44 32.82 -3.73
CA SER A 68 8.71 33.32 -4.25
C SER A 68 9.74 32.21 -4.38
N ARG A 69 10.86 32.50 -5.07
CA ARG A 69 11.98 31.57 -5.18
C ARG A 69 12.60 31.24 -3.82
N ARG A 70 12.67 32.22 -2.90
CA ARG A 70 13.14 31.96 -1.53
C ARG A 70 12.18 31.12 -0.71
N MET A 71 10.86 31.27 -0.90
CA MET A 71 9.90 30.39 -0.25
C MET A 71 10.02 28.95 -0.76
N LEU A 72 10.20 28.76 -2.07
CA LEU A 72 10.44 27.45 -2.67
C LEU A 72 11.70 26.79 -2.10
N GLU A 73 12.82 27.51 -2.00
CA GLU A 73 14.05 27.01 -1.37
C GLU A 73 13.86 26.70 0.12
N LEU A 74 13.18 27.58 0.87
CA LEU A 74 12.91 27.40 2.29
C LEU A 74 12.08 26.15 2.57
N THR A 75 11.07 25.86 1.73
CA THR A 75 10.27 24.64 1.89
C THR A 75 11.13 23.37 1.85
N GLN A 76 12.22 23.35 1.07
CA GLN A 76 13.15 22.23 1.03
C GLN A 76 13.89 22.06 2.37
N VAL A 77 14.29 23.18 3.00
CA VAL A 77 14.94 23.15 4.31
C VAL A 77 13.96 22.66 5.39
N VAL A 78 12.73 23.19 5.38
CA VAL A 78 11.68 22.75 6.31
C VAL A 78 11.37 21.26 6.16
N ILE A 79 11.24 20.78 4.92
CA ILE A 79 11.01 19.35 4.65
C ILE A 79 12.20 18.52 5.14
N LYS A 80 13.43 19.00 5.01
CA LYS A 80 14.64 18.29 5.48
C LYS A 80 14.65 18.10 7.00
N VAL A 81 14.21 19.12 7.76
CA VAL A 81 14.14 19.03 9.23
C VAL A 81 12.84 18.38 9.73
N ASN A 82 11.80 18.34 8.89
CA ASN A 82 10.52 17.70 9.17
C ASN A 82 9.83 17.19 7.90
N TYR A 83 10.14 15.96 7.49
CA TYR A 83 9.55 15.35 6.31
C TYR A 83 8.02 15.19 6.41
N GLY A 84 7.46 15.18 7.63
CA GLY A 84 6.03 15.09 7.89
C GLY A 84 5.29 16.42 7.81
N CYS A 85 5.96 17.56 7.59
CA CYS A 85 5.34 18.87 7.51
C CYS A 85 4.50 19.03 6.22
N TYR A 86 3.25 18.60 6.27
CA TYR A 86 2.35 18.65 5.11
C TYR A 86 2.11 20.09 4.60
N THR A 87 2.19 21.10 5.47
CA THR A 87 2.11 22.52 5.10
C THR A 87 3.27 22.93 4.20
N ALA A 88 4.50 22.51 4.51
CA ALA A 88 5.67 22.79 3.68
C ALA A 88 5.56 22.13 2.31
N TRP A 89 5.11 20.88 2.26
CA TRP A 89 4.84 20.19 0.99
C TRP A 89 3.76 20.88 0.16
N TYR A 90 2.68 21.35 0.80
CA TYR A 90 1.64 22.12 0.11
C TYR A 90 2.18 23.42 -0.49
N ILE A 91 2.91 24.23 0.30
CA ILE A 91 3.46 25.49 -0.21
C ILE A 91 4.52 25.25 -1.27
N ARG A 92 5.33 24.19 -1.14
CA ARG A 92 6.29 23.80 -2.17
C ARG A 92 5.59 23.57 -3.51
N ARG A 93 4.49 22.80 -3.54
CA ARG A 93 3.69 22.62 -4.76
C ARG A 93 3.11 23.92 -5.28
N LYS A 94 2.53 24.74 -4.40
CA LYS A 94 1.99 26.04 -4.77
C LYS A 94 3.04 26.95 -5.43
N CYS A 95 4.27 26.97 -4.90
CA CYS A 95 5.38 27.71 -5.51
C CYS A 95 5.76 27.12 -6.88
N LEU A 96 5.87 25.79 -7.01
CA LEU A 96 6.15 25.17 -8.30
C LEU A 96 5.05 25.47 -9.33
N ASP A 97 3.78 25.44 -8.92
CA ASP A 97 2.63 25.72 -9.78
C ASP A 97 2.57 27.18 -10.26
N GLU A 98 2.84 28.15 -9.38
CA GLU A 98 2.69 29.57 -9.70
C GLU A 98 3.93 30.19 -10.36
N ILE A 99 5.14 29.78 -9.95
CA ILE A 99 6.40 30.41 -10.39
C ILE A 99 7.45 29.42 -10.92
N GLY A 100 7.15 28.12 -10.91
CA GLY A 100 8.06 27.08 -11.38
C GLY A 100 8.18 27.03 -12.90
N THR A 101 9.38 26.72 -13.37
CA THR A 101 9.69 26.45 -14.78
C THR A 101 9.69 24.95 -15.04
N GLU A 102 9.72 24.54 -16.31
CA GLU A 102 9.89 23.13 -16.67
C GLU A 102 11.15 22.52 -16.04
N GLU A 103 12.25 23.26 -16.02
CA GLU A 103 13.48 22.83 -15.37
C GLU A 103 13.29 22.57 -13.86
N ASP A 104 12.49 23.39 -13.18
CA ASP A 104 12.18 23.19 -11.76
C ASP A 104 11.41 21.88 -11.54
N TRP A 105 10.43 21.56 -12.39
CA TRP A 105 9.67 20.31 -12.30
C TRP A 105 10.55 19.08 -12.57
N GLN A 106 11.44 19.17 -13.56
CA GLN A 106 12.42 18.12 -13.87
C GLN A 106 13.44 17.94 -12.74
N ASN A 107 13.85 19.03 -12.09
CA ASN A 107 14.73 18.97 -10.92
C ASN A 107 14.00 18.42 -9.69
N GLU A 108 12.69 18.69 -9.56
CA GLU A 108 11.87 18.20 -8.46
C GLU A 108 11.72 16.67 -8.51
N ILE A 109 11.47 16.07 -9.67
CA ILE A 109 11.40 14.61 -9.77
C ILE A 109 12.77 13.96 -9.52
N LYS A 110 13.88 14.59 -9.95
CA LYS A 110 15.24 14.13 -9.61
C LYS A 110 15.50 14.21 -8.11
N TYR A 111 15.04 15.27 -7.44
CA TYR A 111 15.13 15.39 -5.99
C TYR A 111 14.36 14.24 -5.32
N LEU A 112 13.11 14.00 -5.74
CA LEU A 112 12.29 12.91 -5.21
C LEU A 112 12.91 11.52 -5.42
N ASN A 113 13.61 11.28 -6.53
CA ASN A 113 14.34 10.03 -6.75
C ASN A 113 15.45 9.82 -5.72
N LYS A 114 16.14 10.91 -5.29
CA LYS A 114 17.22 10.83 -4.31
C LYS A 114 16.73 10.52 -2.90
N ILE A 115 15.60 11.12 -2.50
CA ILE A 115 15.06 10.99 -1.14
C ILE A 115 14.01 9.88 -1.01
N GLY A 116 13.52 9.33 -2.13
CA GLY A 116 12.41 8.39 -2.18
C GLY A 116 12.61 7.11 -1.36
N ILE A 117 13.79 6.50 -1.45
CA ILE A 117 14.12 5.27 -0.71
C ILE A 117 14.19 5.56 0.80
N ALA A 118 14.92 6.61 1.19
CA ALA A 118 15.08 6.98 2.60
C ALA A 118 13.75 7.37 3.28
N LEU A 119 12.79 7.86 2.48
CA LEU A 119 11.50 8.35 2.97
C LEU A 119 10.32 7.49 2.48
N GLU A 120 10.56 6.23 2.14
CA GLU A 120 9.56 5.35 1.50
C GLU A 120 8.29 5.12 2.33
N LYS A 121 8.33 5.40 3.65
CA LYS A 121 7.20 5.30 4.61
C LYS A 121 6.53 6.63 4.92
N ASN A 122 6.89 7.71 4.22
CA ASN A 122 6.32 9.04 4.41
C ASN A 122 5.13 9.27 3.46
N TYR A 123 3.95 9.64 3.94
CA TYR A 123 2.78 9.86 3.07
C TYR A 123 2.97 11.03 2.10
N GLN A 124 3.61 12.10 2.56
CA GLN A 124 3.70 13.35 1.82
C GLN A 124 4.58 13.22 0.58
N ILE A 125 5.66 12.41 0.63
CA ILE A 125 6.53 12.21 -0.54
C ILE A 125 5.80 11.51 -1.68
N TRP A 126 4.98 10.50 -1.40
CA TRP A 126 4.21 9.78 -2.41
C TRP A 126 3.13 10.65 -3.03
N HIS A 127 2.44 11.43 -2.20
CA HIS A 127 1.46 12.40 -2.70
C HIS A 127 2.13 13.49 -3.55
N HIS A 128 3.26 14.03 -3.10
CA HIS A 128 4.01 15.03 -3.84
C HIS A 128 4.51 14.46 -5.18
N ARG A 129 5.13 13.28 -5.17
CA ARG A 129 5.57 12.58 -6.39
C ARG A 129 4.42 12.36 -7.36
N ARG A 130 3.23 11.99 -6.88
CA ARG A 130 2.03 11.89 -7.71
C ARG A 130 1.72 13.21 -8.42
N CYS A 131 1.71 14.33 -7.69
CA CYS A 131 1.48 15.65 -8.29
C CYS A 131 2.55 16.01 -9.33
N ILE A 132 3.83 15.76 -9.04
CA ILE A 132 4.93 16.05 -9.98
C ILE A 132 4.79 15.21 -11.25
N VAL A 133 4.55 13.90 -11.13
CA VAL A 133 4.39 13.00 -12.28
C VAL A 133 3.15 13.36 -13.10
N GLN A 134 2.05 13.77 -12.47
CA GLN A 134 0.88 14.29 -13.20
C GLN A 134 1.18 15.58 -13.95
N LYS A 135 1.97 16.48 -13.35
CA LYS A 135 2.36 17.75 -13.98
C LYS A 135 3.28 17.53 -15.18
N LEU A 136 4.27 16.67 -15.02
CA LEU A 136 5.23 16.31 -16.08
C LEU A 136 4.60 15.44 -17.17
N ASN A 137 3.57 14.67 -16.83
CA ASN A 137 2.91 13.71 -17.70
C ASN A 137 3.90 12.72 -18.37
N ASP A 138 4.95 12.35 -17.64
CA ASP A 138 6.00 11.42 -18.09
C ASP A 138 6.02 10.17 -17.18
N PRO A 139 5.60 9.00 -17.68
CA PRO A 139 5.59 7.76 -16.90
C PRO A 139 6.90 6.98 -16.93
N SER A 140 7.90 7.39 -17.74
CA SER A 140 8.96 6.51 -18.24
C SER A 140 9.79 5.82 -17.15
N ASN A 141 10.05 6.49 -16.03
CA ASN A 141 10.93 5.98 -14.97
C ASN A 141 10.20 5.48 -13.72
N GLU A 142 8.87 5.60 -13.66
CA GLU A 142 8.10 5.33 -12.44
C GLU A 142 8.03 3.84 -12.10
N LYS A 143 7.93 2.96 -13.11
CA LYS A 143 7.96 1.50 -12.88
C LYS A 143 9.27 1.09 -12.22
N GLN A 144 10.40 1.54 -12.77
CA GLN A 144 11.74 1.26 -12.21
C GLN A 144 11.91 1.83 -10.79
N PHE A 145 11.42 3.06 -10.56
CA PHE A 145 11.46 3.66 -9.21
C PHE A 145 10.70 2.81 -8.19
N MET A 146 9.46 2.43 -8.50
CA MET A 146 8.64 1.59 -7.60
C MET A 146 9.26 0.21 -7.40
N GLU A 147 9.83 -0.40 -8.43
CA GLU A 147 10.55 -1.67 -8.32
C GLU A 147 11.77 -1.58 -7.41
N GLY A 148 12.49 -0.45 -7.43
CA GLY A 148 13.58 -0.19 -6.48
C GLY A 148 13.10 -0.19 -5.03
N ILE A 149 11.95 0.42 -4.75
CA ILE A 149 11.33 0.43 -3.42
C ILE A 149 10.84 -0.97 -3.03
N LEU A 150 10.12 -1.66 -3.93
CA LEU A 150 9.57 -3.00 -3.69
C LEU A 150 10.65 -4.07 -3.56
N LYS A 151 11.86 -3.84 -4.06
CA LYS A 151 13.01 -4.71 -3.82
C LYS A 151 13.53 -4.58 -2.37
N SER A 152 13.40 -3.41 -1.76
CA SER A 152 13.78 -3.15 -0.36
C SER A 152 12.69 -3.60 0.61
N ASP A 153 11.43 -3.23 0.32
CA ASP A 153 10.24 -3.59 1.08
C ASP A 153 9.13 -4.02 0.11
N ASP A 154 9.02 -5.32 -0.13
CA ASP A 154 8.06 -5.92 -1.06
C ASP A 154 6.59 -5.81 -0.62
N LYS A 155 6.38 -5.27 0.59
CA LYS A 155 5.07 -5.01 1.19
C LYS A 155 4.83 -3.53 1.44
N ASN A 156 5.67 -2.64 0.89
CA ASN A 156 5.49 -1.19 1.05
C ASN A 156 4.11 -0.75 0.52
N TYR A 157 3.22 -0.40 1.46
CA TYR A 157 1.83 -0.06 1.15
C TYR A 157 1.72 1.16 0.23
N HIS A 158 2.59 2.15 0.41
CA HIS A 158 2.57 3.36 -0.39
C HIS A 158 3.01 3.09 -1.82
N ALA A 159 4.04 2.28 -2.02
CA ALA A 159 4.50 1.87 -3.35
C ALA A 159 3.39 1.12 -4.10
N TRP A 160 2.71 0.18 -3.45
CA TRP A 160 1.59 -0.55 -4.05
C TRP A 160 0.39 0.35 -4.37
N SER A 161 0.01 1.23 -3.44
CA SER A 161 -1.06 2.20 -3.65
C SER A 161 -0.74 3.16 -4.80
N TYR A 162 0.50 3.64 -4.85
CA TYR A 162 0.99 4.49 -5.93
C TYR A 162 1.03 3.75 -7.26
N ARG A 163 1.48 2.49 -7.30
CA ARG A 163 1.49 1.65 -8.51
C ARG A 163 0.09 1.47 -9.09
N ILE A 164 -0.90 1.14 -8.25
CA ILE A 164 -2.30 1.03 -8.66
C ILE A 164 -2.79 2.34 -9.28
N TRP A 165 -2.53 3.48 -8.64
CA TRP A 165 -2.89 4.78 -9.21
C TRP A 165 -2.19 5.02 -10.55
N PHE A 166 -0.87 4.80 -10.59
CA PHE A 166 0.00 5.09 -11.73
C PHE A 166 -0.43 4.30 -12.98
N ILE A 167 -0.58 2.98 -12.86
CA ILE A 167 -0.95 2.16 -14.02
C ILE A 167 -2.35 2.49 -14.53
N LYS A 168 -3.29 2.87 -13.65
CA LYS A 168 -4.64 3.28 -14.05
C LYS A 168 -4.63 4.63 -14.73
N TYR A 169 -3.85 5.57 -14.20
CA TYR A 169 -3.81 6.94 -14.71
C TYR A 169 -3.22 7.01 -16.11
N PHE A 170 -2.14 6.25 -16.36
CA PHE A 170 -1.47 6.20 -17.67
C PHE A 170 -1.91 5.03 -18.57
N ASN A 171 -2.85 4.20 -18.11
CA ASN A 171 -3.30 2.98 -18.80
C ASN A 171 -2.14 2.01 -19.16
N LEU A 172 -1.23 1.77 -18.23
CA LEU A 172 0.01 0.99 -18.44
C LEU A 172 -0.07 -0.42 -17.83
N PHE A 173 -1.11 -1.17 -18.21
CA PHE A 173 -1.35 -2.53 -17.75
C PHE A 173 -0.42 -3.58 -18.38
N ASP A 174 0.14 -3.29 -19.56
CA ASP A 174 1.05 -4.20 -20.25
C ASP A 174 2.27 -4.52 -19.37
N GLY A 175 2.60 -5.82 -19.28
CA GLY A 175 3.72 -6.34 -18.48
C GLY A 175 3.43 -6.51 -16.98
N GLU A 176 2.28 -6.04 -16.48
CA GLU A 176 1.97 -6.09 -15.04
C GLU A 176 1.64 -7.50 -14.53
N MET A 177 1.07 -8.35 -15.39
CA MET A 177 0.79 -9.74 -15.03
C MET A 177 2.07 -10.55 -14.90
N GLU A 178 3.01 -10.38 -15.83
CA GLU A 178 4.33 -11.02 -15.80
C GLU A 178 5.14 -10.54 -14.60
N PHE A 179 5.09 -9.24 -14.31
CA PHE A 179 5.70 -8.66 -13.13
C PHE A 179 5.16 -9.30 -11.84
N ILE A 180 3.83 -9.37 -11.69
CA ILE A 180 3.25 -9.88 -10.44
C ILE A 180 3.41 -11.38 -10.28
N GLU A 181 3.40 -12.15 -11.38
CA GLU A 181 3.68 -13.58 -11.36
C GLU A 181 5.08 -13.86 -10.86
N LYS A 182 6.07 -13.11 -11.35
CA LYS A 182 7.45 -13.21 -10.84
C LYS A 182 7.54 -12.87 -9.35
N MET A 183 6.88 -11.80 -8.90
CA MET A 183 6.87 -11.45 -7.47
C MET A 183 6.23 -12.52 -6.59
N ILE A 184 5.16 -13.17 -7.06
CA ILE A 184 4.52 -14.29 -6.34
C ILE A 184 5.44 -15.51 -6.33
N GLN A 185 6.14 -15.81 -7.43
CA GLN A 185 7.10 -16.92 -7.48
C GLN A 185 8.28 -16.70 -6.52
N ASP A 186 8.79 -15.47 -6.45
CA ASP A 186 9.90 -15.09 -5.57
C ASP A 186 9.47 -15.06 -4.09
N ASN A 187 8.25 -14.61 -3.79
CA ASN A 187 7.67 -14.59 -2.44
C ASN A 187 6.19 -14.99 -2.44
N PRO A 188 5.87 -16.30 -2.38
CA PRO A 188 4.49 -16.79 -2.48
C PRO A 188 3.58 -16.32 -1.34
N VAL A 189 4.14 -15.96 -0.19
CA VAL A 189 3.37 -15.49 0.99
C VAL A 189 3.12 -13.97 0.97
N ASN A 190 3.53 -13.25 -0.09
CA ASN A 190 3.33 -11.82 -0.20
C ASN A 190 1.87 -11.48 -0.56
N ASN A 191 1.06 -11.17 0.46
CA ASN A 191 -0.35 -10.81 0.27
C ASN A 191 -0.55 -9.54 -0.57
N SER A 192 0.40 -8.59 -0.58
CA SER A 192 0.31 -7.40 -1.43
C SER A 192 0.40 -7.79 -2.91
N ALA A 193 1.23 -8.78 -3.24
CA ALA A 193 1.34 -9.29 -4.60
C ALA A 193 0.04 -9.99 -5.05
N TRP A 194 -0.53 -10.85 -4.20
CA TRP A 194 -1.83 -11.49 -4.46
C TRP A 194 -2.97 -10.48 -4.59
N SER A 195 -2.98 -9.44 -3.76
CA SER A 195 -3.95 -8.35 -3.85
C SER A 195 -3.82 -7.57 -5.15
N TYR A 196 -2.60 -7.30 -5.59
CA TYR A 196 -2.34 -6.63 -6.86
C TYR A 196 -2.74 -7.50 -8.06
N ARG A 197 -2.47 -8.80 -8.03
CA ARG A 197 -2.96 -9.74 -9.06
C ARG A 197 -4.48 -9.71 -9.14
N TYR A 198 -5.18 -9.73 -8.01
CA TYR A 198 -6.65 -9.65 -7.97
C TYR A 198 -7.15 -8.35 -8.62
N PHE A 199 -6.46 -7.25 -8.32
CA PHE A 199 -6.73 -5.97 -8.94
C PHE A 199 -6.51 -6.01 -10.47
N LEU A 200 -5.41 -6.58 -10.97
CA LEU A 200 -5.13 -6.68 -12.41
C LEU A 200 -6.18 -7.51 -13.13
N VAL A 201 -6.56 -8.68 -12.62
CA VAL A 201 -7.61 -9.54 -13.19
C VAL A 201 -8.91 -8.75 -13.37
N ASN A 202 -9.32 -7.99 -12.36
CA ASN A 202 -10.56 -7.21 -12.41
C ASN A 202 -10.51 -5.98 -13.34
N HIS A 203 -9.33 -5.57 -13.81
CA HIS A 203 -9.17 -4.39 -14.68
C HIS A 203 -8.75 -4.73 -16.10
N THR A 204 -8.15 -5.91 -16.33
CA THR A 204 -7.57 -6.30 -17.63
C THR A 204 -8.31 -7.45 -18.30
N LYS A 205 -9.05 -8.26 -17.56
CA LYS A 205 -9.79 -9.41 -18.09
C LYS A 205 -11.29 -9.17 -18.01
N GLU A 206 -12.04 -9.79 -18.91
CA GLU A 206 -13.49 -9.88 -18.76
C GLU A 206 -13.81 -10.75 -17.56
N PHE A 207 -14.59 -10.21 -16.62
CA PHE A 207 -14.99 -10.96 -15.44
C PHE A 207 -16.07 -11.99 -15.81
N GLY A 208 -15.74 -13.26 -15.70
CA GLY A 208 -16.64 -14.37 -16.03
C GLY A 208 -16.14 -15.70 -15.47
N LYS A 209 -16.93 -16.77 -15.67
CA LYS A 209 -16.61 -18.10 -15.14
C LYS A 209 -15.25 -18.61 -15.58
N GLU A 210 -14.92 -18.47 -16.87
CA GLU A 210 -13.64 -18.91 -17.42
C GLU A 210 -12.44 -18.21 -16.75
N THR A 211 -12.47 -16.88 -16.67
CA THR A 211 -11.43 -16.10 -15.98
C THR A 211 -11.28 -16.53 -14.53
N VAL A 212 -12.39 -16.69 -13.81
CA VAL A 212 -12.37 -17.10 -12.40
C VAL A 212 -11.83 -18.52 -12.23
N GLU A 213 -12.21 -19.45 -13.10
CA GLU A 213 -11.72 -20.82 -13.09
C GLU A 213 -10.20 -20.87 -13.28
N GLN A 214 -9.67 -20.15 -14.27
CA GLN A 214 -8.22 -20.05 -14.51
C GLN A 214 -7.46 -19.51 -13.28
N GLU A 215 -8.00 -18.48 -12.63
CA GLU A 215 -7.37 -17.86 -11.45
C GLU A 215 -7.45 -18.78 -10.21
N ILE A 216 -8.52 -19.54 -10.05
CA ILE A 216 -8.63 -20.56 -8.98
C ILE A 216 -7.62 -21.70 -9.23
N GLN A 217 -7.52 -22.18 -10.47
CA GLN A 217 -6.55 -23.22 -10.83
C GLN A 217 -5.11 -22.75 -10.60
N TYR A 218 -4.78 -21.52 -11.00
CA TYR A 218 -3.50 -20.90 -10.70
C TYR A 218 -3.22 -20.88 -9.20
N ALA A 219 -4.17 -20.40 -8.38
CA ALA A 219 -3.97 -20.32 -6.94
C ALA A 219 -3.83 -21.71 -6.28
N PHE A 220 -4.59 -22.71 -6.72
CA PHE A 220 -4.40 -24.09 -6.26
C PHE A 220 -3.03 -24.66 -6.66
N GLN A 221 -2.53 -24.35 -7.86
CA GLN A 221 -1.20 -24.75 -8.28
C GLN A 221 -0.13 -24.12 -7.37
N GLN A 222 -0.25 -22.82 -7.06
CA GLN A 222 0.66 -22.15 -6.11
C GLN A 222 0.59 -22.74 -4.69
N ILE A 223 -0.60 -23.14 -4.23
CA ILE A 223 -0.74 -23.82 -2.92
C ILE A 223 0.03 -25.15 -2.91
N LYS A 224 -0.07 -25.93 -3.99
CA LYS A 224 0.61 -27.23 -4.14
C LYS A 224 2.12 -27.09 -4.27
N ASP A 225 2.59 -26.11 -5.04
CA ASP A 225 4.02 -25.94 -5.34
C ASP A 225 4.82 -25.40 -4.16
N TYR A 226 4.18 -24.59 -3.30
CA TYR A 226 4.89 -23.86 -2.24
C TYR A 226 4.51 -24.33 -0.84
N LYS A 227 3.35 -23.93 -0.32
CA LYS A 227 2.97 -24.16 1.07
C LYS A 227 1.46 -24.16 1.27
N LEU A 228 0.96 -25.24 1.87
CA LEU A 228 -0.45 -25.39 2.24
C LEU A 228 -0.94 -24.34 3.25
N ASP A 229 -0.06 -23.92 4.18
CA ASP A 229 -0.37 -22.98 5.25
C ASP A 229 -0.24 -21.50 4.86
N ASN A 230 0.06 -21.21 3.59
CA ASN A 230 0.04 -19.87 3.05
C ASN A 230 -1.40 -19.37 2.85
N GLU A 231 -1.87 -18.49 3.72
CA GLU A 231 -3.25 -17.96 3.69
C GLU A 231 -3.56 -17.13 2.43
N ALA A 232 -2.56 -16.49 1.81
CA ALA A 232 -2.77 -15.54 0.72
C ALA A 232 -3.52 -16.13 -0.51
N PRO A 233 -3.08 -17.26 -1.12
CA PRO A 233 -3.81 -17.88 -2.22
C PRO A 233 -5.20 -18.40 -1.82
N TRP A 234 -5.41 -18.84 -0.57
CA TRP A 234 -6.73 -19.25 -0.09
C TRP A 234 -7.70 -18.07 -0.02
N VAL A 235 -7.23 -16.93 0.48
CA VAL A 235 -8.02 -15.69 0.51
C VAL A 235 -8.26 -15.17 -0.92
N TYR A 236 -7.28 -15.31 -1.82
CA TYR A 236 -7.42 -14.97 -3.23
C TYR A 236 -8.54 -15.77 -3.92
N ILE A 237 -8.56 -17.10 -3.76
CA ILE A 237 -9.64 -17.97 -4.27
C ILE A 237 -10.99 -17.51 -3.74
N ARG A 238 -11.11 -17.35 -2.43
CA ARG A 238 -12.36 -16.92 -1.78
C ARG A 238 -12.79 -15.51 -2.20
N GLY A 239 -11.87 -14.67 -2.67
CA GLY A 239 -12.15 -13.34 -3.20
C GLY A 239 -13.04 -13.34 -4.45
N PHE A 240 -13.02 -14.43 -5.22
CA PHE A 240 -13.84 -14.60 -6.43
C PHE A 240 -15.16 -15.35 -6.19
N LEU A 241 -15.35 -15.92 -5.00
CA LEU A 241 -16.40 -16.90 -4.75
C LEU A 241 -17.46 -16.36 -3.77
N ALA A 242 -18.71 -16.46 -4.18
CA ALA A 242 -19.88 -16.20 -3.36
C ALA A 242 -20.47 -17.52 -2.87
N LYS A 243 -21.02 -17.53 -1.65
CA LYS A 243 -21.61 -18.73 -1.03
C LYS A 243 -23.09 -18.87 -1.36
N THR A 244 -23.74 -17.78 -1.74
CA THR A 244 -25.17 -17.77 -2.11
C THR A 244 -25.39 -16.97 -3.38
N ASP A 245 -26.50 -17.25 -4.07
CA ASP A 245 -26.94 -16.46 -5.22
C ASP A 245 -27.15 -14.97 -4.87
N GLU A 246 -27.61 -14.69 -3.65
CA GLU A 246 -27.80 -13.32 -3.18
C GLU A 246 -26.46 -12.60 -3.03
N GLU A 247 -25.45 -13.26 -2.46
CA GLU A 247 -24.09 -12.70 -2.35
C GLU A 247 -23.50 -12.46 -3.74
N ALA A 248 -23.64 -13.42 -4.66
CA ALA A 248 -23.20 -13.28 -6.04
C ALA A 248 -23.88 -12.08 -6.70
N LYS A 249 -25.21 -11.98 -6.66
CA LYS A 249 -25.97 -10.83 -7.22
C LYS A 249 -25.56 -9.51 -6.59
N ARG A 250 -25.37 -9.45 -5.27
CA ARG A 250 -24.94 -8.23 -4.56
C ARG A 250 -23.55 -7.78 -4.98
N SER A 251 -22.67 -8.71 -5.33
CA SER A 251 -21.30 -8.42 -5.77
C SER A 251 -21.24 -7.78 -7.18
N GLN A 252 -22.28 -7.96 -8.00
CA GLN A 252 -22.34 -7.49 -9.39
C GLN A 252 -22.84 -6.04 -9.55
N ARG A 253 -22.90 -5.26 -8.46
CA ARG A 253 -23.31 -3.84 -8.52
C ARG A 253 -22.37 -3.04 -9.43
N PRO A 254 -22.88 -2.01 -10.14
CA PRO A 254 -22.03 -1.07 -10.87
C PRO A 254 -20.91 -0.52 -9.97
N ASN A 255 -19.69 -0.45 -10.51
CA ASN A 255 -18.47 -0.02 -9.80
C ASN A 255 -18.00 -0.91 -8.65
N SER A 256 -18.55 -2.11 -8.47
CA SER A 256 -17.99 -3.10 -7.55
C SER A 256 -16.64 -3.60 -8.07
N SER A 257 -15.59 -3.43 -7.27
CA SER A 257 -14.26 -4.02 -7.50
C SER A 257 -14.13 -5.42 -6.91
N ALA A 258 -15.19 -5.99 -6.35
CA ALA A 258 -15.20 -7.27 -5.65
C ALA A 258 -16.30 -8.19 -6.21
N LYS A 259 -16.29 -8.38 -7.54
CA LYS A 259 -17.24 -9.26 -8.23
C LYS A 259 -16.99 -10.71 -7.85
N ARG A 260 -18.07 -11.47 -7.66
CA ARG A 260 -18.04 -12.88 -7.25
C ARG A 260 -19.01 -13.72 -8.06
N ILE A 261 -18.66 -14.99 -8.23
CA ILE A 261 -19.50 -16.03 -8.85
C ILE A 261 -19.84 -17.06 -7.78
N ILE A 262 -21.02 -17.67 -7.86
CA ILE A 262 -21.43 -18.67 -6.88
C ILE A 262 -20.45 -19.86 -6.90
N ILE A 263 -20.03 -20.32 -5.73
CA ILE A 263 -18.99 -21.36 -5.59
C ILE A 263 -19.39 -22.70 -6.21
N THR A 264 -20.68 -23.02 -6.23
CA THR A 264 -21.23 -24.25 -6.81
C THR A 264 -21.18 -24.30 -8.34
N ASP A 265 -20.88 -23.17 -9.00
CA ASP A 265 -20.56 -23.16 -10.44
C ASP A 265 -19.21 -23.82 -10.75
N PHE A 266 -18.40 -24.14 -9.74
CA PHE A 266 -17.06 -24.70 -9.88
C PHE A 266 -16.90 -26.04 -9.11
N PRO A 267 -17.51 -27.16 -9.57
CA PRO A 267 -17.45 -28.45 -8.88
C PRO A 267 -16.04 -28.94 -8.53
N PHE A 268 -15.06 -28.63 -9.40
CA PHE A 268 -13.66 -28.99 -9.18
C PHE A 268 -13.08 -28.40 -7.89
N VAL A 269 -13.63 -27.30 -7.35
CA VAL A 269 -13.20 -26.71 -6.08
C VAL A 269 -13.44 -27.69 -4.92
N LYS A 270 -14.63 -28.29 -4.86
CA LYS A 270 -14.96 -29.31 -3.85
C LYS A 270 -14.11 -30.57 -4.03
N GLU A 271 -13.98 -31.04 -5.26
CA GLU A 271 -13.17 -32.22 -5.59
C GLU A 271 -11.71 -32.03 -5.18
N THR A 272 -11.15 -30.85 -5.47
CA THR A 272 -9.78 -30.49 -5.09
C THR A 272 -9.63 -30.45 -3.57
N CYS A 273 -10.57 -29.82 -2.84
CA CYS A 273 -10.52 -29.80 -1.38
C CYS A 273 -10.56 -31.23 -0.79
N LEU A 274 -11.49 -32.06 -1.26
CA LEU A 274 -11.63 -33.45 -0.80
C LEU A 274 -10.40 -34.29 -1.13
N GLN A 275 -9.76 -34.07 -2.28
CA GLN A 275 -8.52 -34.74 -2.63
C GLN A 275 -7.38 -34.29 -1.70
N MET A 276 -7.24 -32.99 -1.46
CA MET A 276 -6.23 -32.46 -0.55
C MET A 276 -6.41 -32.99 0.89
N LEU A 277 -7.65 -33.13 1.39
CA LEU A 277 -7.88 -33.75 2.71
C LEU A 277 -7.44 -35.23 2.79
N LYS A 278 -7.30 -35.92 1.65
CA LYS A 278 -6.73 -37.28 1.60
C LYS A 278 -5.21 -37.27 1.46
N ASP A 279 -4.69 -36.28 0.75
CA ASP A 279 -3.25 -36.17 0.45
C ASP A 279 -2.44 -35.63 1.64
N TYR A 280 -3.07 -34.85 2.51
CA TYR A 280 -2.43 -34.24 3.67
C TYR A 280 -2.88 -34.87 4.99
N GLU A 281 -1.95 -34.97 5.94
CA GLU A 281 -2.23 -35.45 7.29
C GLU A 281 -3.25 -34.54 8.02
N GLU A 282 -4.20 -35.16 8.71
CA GLU A 282 -5.20 -34.43 9.48
C GLU A 282 -4.54 -33.59 10.58
N GLY A 283 -4.84 -32.29 10.59
CA GLY A 283 -4.24 -31.34 11.53
C GLY A 283 -2.90 -30.74 11.10
N ALA A 284 -2.38 -31.09 9.91
CA ALA A 284 -1.23 -30.42 9.33
C ALA A 284 -1.42 -28.90 9.21
N HIS A 285 -0.32 -28.15 9.20
CA HIS A 285 -0.35 -26.71 8.97
C HIS A 285 -1.02 -26.40 7.62
N GLY A 286 -2.10 -25.61 7.65
CA GLY A 286 -2.90 -25.29 6.47
C GLY A 286 -4.13 -26.18 6.23
N TYR A 287 -4.27 -27.28 6.97
CA TYR A 287 -5.46 -28.17 6.91
C TYR A 287 -6.77 -27.39 7.19
N ARG A 288 -6.69 -26.37 8.06
CA ARG A 288 -7.80 -25.44 8.32
C ARG A 288 -8.27 -24.73 7.06
N PHE A 289 -7.38 -24.34 6.15
CA PHE A 289 -7.75 -23.56 4.96
C PHE A 289 -8.51 -24.41 3.94
N ILE A 290 -8.13 -25.68 3.79
CA ILE A 290 -8.89 -26.65 2.98
C ILE A 290 -10.32 -26.76 3.54
N ASN A 291 -10.46 -26.94 4.85
CA ASN A 291 -11.76 -27.05 5.52
C ASN A 291 -12.58 -25.76 5.43
N ILE A 292 -11.95 -24.58 5.47
CA ILE A 292 -12.65 -23.29 5.30
C ILE A 292 -13.23 -23.15 3.90
N LEU A 293 -12.49 -23.52 2.85
CA LEU A 293 -12.98 -23.47 1.49
C LEU A 293 -14.06 -24.54 1.24
N LEU A 294 -13.88 -25.75 1.76
CA LEU A 294 -14.88 -26.81 1.72
C LEU A 294 -16.18 -26.39 2.44
N LEU A 295 -16.07 -25.76 3.62
CA LEU A 295 -17.21 -25.21 4.35
C LEU A 295 -17.98 -24.20 3.50
N ASP A 296 -17.28 -23.26 2.85
CA ASP A 296 -17.91 -22.28 1.98
C ASP A 296 -18.64 -22.96 0.80
N TYR A 297 -18.12 -24.08 0.29
CA TYR A 297 -18.77 -24.88 -0.75
C TYR A 297 -20.03 -25.61 -0.24
N LEU A 298 -19.94 -26.30 0.91
CA LEU A 298 -21.07 -27.02 1.53
C LEU A 298 -22.23 -26.07 1.85
N ILE A 299 -21.92 -24.84 2.30
CA ILE A 299 -22.91 -23.78 2.47
C ILE A 299 -23.62 -23.46 1.15
N GLY A 300 -22.86 -23.36 0.05
CA GLY A 300 -23.42 -23.09 -1.28
C GLY A 300 -24.30 -24.22 -1.82
N GLU A 301 -24.03 -25.47 -1.44
CA GLU A 301 -24.90 -26.61 -1.74
C GLU A 301 -26.12 -26.73 -0.81
N GLY A 302 -26.15 -25.96 0.29
CA GLY A 302 -27.20 -26.08 1.31
C GLY A 302 -27.05 -27.31 2.23
N LEU A 303 -25.87 -27.93 2.27
CA LEU A 303 -25.54 -29.10 3.09
C LEU A 303 -25.22 -28.67 4.53
N LYS A 304 -26.27 -28.36 5.29
CA LYS A 304 -26.16 -27.73 6.62
C LYS A 304 -25.52 -28.62 7.67
N GLU A 305 -25.84 -29.91 7.68
CA GLU A 305 -25.35 -30.84 8.69
C GLU A 305 -23.83 -31.01 8.54
N GLU A 306 -23.37 -31.29 7.32
CA GLU A 306 -21.97 -31.43 6.97
C GLU A 306 -21.19 -30.13 7.18
N ALA A 307 -21.79 -28.98 6.84
CA ALA A 307 -21.19 -27.68 7.13
C ALA A 307 -20.99 -27.47 8.64
N ASN A 308 -21.96 -27.84 9.47
CA ASN A 308 -21.85 -27.72 10.93
C ASN A 308 -20.80 -28.68 11.51
N GLU A 309 -20.63 -29.88 10.96
CA GLU A 309 -19.54 -30.80 11.35
C GLU A 309 -18.17 -30.18 11.08
N VAL A 310 -17.98 -29.57 9.89
CA VAL A 310 -16.72 -28.88 9.55
C VAL A 310 -16.49 -27.69 10.48
N ILE A 311 -17.54 -26.93 10.81
CA ILE A 311 -17.47 -25.81 11.77
C ILE A 311 -17.01 -26.30 13.15
N ASP A 312 -17.56 -27.42 13.64
CA ASP A 312 -17.17 -27.98 14.93
C ASP A 312 -15.70 -28.41 14.95
N LYS A 313 -15.23 -29.04 13.88
CA LYS A 313 -13.80 -29.40 13.76
C LYS A 313 -12.88 -28.18 13.64
N LEU A 314 -13.28 -27.13 12.91
CA LEU A 314 -12.55 -25.87 12.87
C LEU A 314 -12.48 -25.23 14.27
N ALA A 315 -13.58 -25.24 15.02
CA ALA A 315 -13.66 -24.65 16.35
C ALA A 315 -12.81 -25.37 17.39
N THR A 316 -12.71 -26.70 17.31
CA THR A 316 -12.13 -27.55 18.36
C THR A 316 -10.74 -28.11 18.02
N VAL A 317 -10.44 -28.32 16.74
CA VAL A 317 -9.21 -29.02 16.32
C VAL A 317 -8.35 -28.14 15.41
N TYR A 318 -8.90 -27.61 14.31
CA TYR A 318 -8.06 -27.05 13.23
C TYR A 318 -7.78 -25.55 13.35
N ASP A 319 -8.61 -24.78 14.05
CA ASP A 319 -8.43 -23.33 14.23
C ASP A 319 -9.00 -22.83 15.59
N PRO A 320 -8.57 -23.42 16.72
CA PRO A 320 -9.16 -23.17 18.04
C PRO A 320 -9.04 -21.72 18.51
N ILE A 321 -8.03 -20.97 18.03
CA ILE A 321 -7.91 -19.54 18.33
C ILE A 321 -9.13 -18.72 17.84
N ARG A 322 -9.87 -19.24 16.85
CA ARG A 322 -11.09 -18.63 16.30
C ARG A 322 -12.36 -19.39 16.70
N GLU A 323 -12.34 -20.19 17.77
CA GLU A 323 -13.48 -20.97 18.26
C GLU A 323 -14.79 -20.16 18.33
N ASN A 324 -14.75 -18.97 18.93
CA ASN A 324 -15.94 -18.11 19.06
C ASN A 324 -16.50 -17.68 17.70
N TYR A 325 -15.64 -17.44 16.71
CA TYR A 325 -16.05 -17.12 15.35
C TYR A 325 -16.73 -18.33 14.68
N TRP A 326 -16.16 -19.53 14.84
CA TRP A 326 -16.75 -20.75 14.29
C TRP A 326 -18.09 -21.10 14.94
N LYS A 327 -18.20 -20.97 16.27
CA LYS A 327 -19.46 -21.13 17.00
C LYS A 327 -20.54 -20.16 16.51
N TYR A 328 -20.17 -18.90 16.28
CA TYR A 328 -21.07 -17.90 15.70
C TYR A 328 -21.55 -18.28 14.28
N ARG A 329 -20.72 -18.97 13.49
CA ARG A 329 -21.01 -19.36 12.11
C ARG A 329 -21.92 -20.58 11.96
N LYS A 330 -22.31 -21.26 13.05
CA LYS A 330 -23.22 -22.41 13.00
C LYS A 330 -24.54 -22.06 12.29
N ILE A 331 -25.01 -22.99 11.47
CA ILE A 331 -26.19 -22.82 10.63
C ILE A 331 -27.38 -23.50 11.32
N SER A 332 -28.48 -22.76 11.49
CA SER A 332 -29.74 -23.27 12.05
C SER A 332 -30.57 -24.05 11.04
#